data_AF-A0A925U7H0-F1
#
_entry.id   AF-A0A925U7H0-F1
#
_cell.length_a   1.000
_cell.length_b   1.000
_cell.length_c   1.000
_cell.angle_alpha   90.00
_cell.angle_beta   90.00
_cell.angle_gamma   90.00
#
_symmetry.space_group_name_H-M   'P 1'
#
loop_
_entity.id
_entity.type
_entity.pdbx_description
1 polymer ?
#
loop_
_entity_poly.entity_id
_entity_poly.type
_entity_poly.pdbx_seq_one_letter_code
_entity_poly.pdbx_strand_id
1 'polypeptide(L)'
;VGYGRLSAATDAYFRRHLARLTKGDLAKPILIYCIADCWMSWNAAKRAREEYGYLNVIWFPDGSEAWAFDGHKLEKARPEP
;
A
#
# COMPACT_ATOMS: atom_id res chain seq x y z
N VAL A 1 16.94 4.79 -4.42
CA VAL A 1 17.06 5.55 -3.14
C VAL A 1 15.71 6.15 -2.80
N GLY A 2 15.22 5.94 -1.57
CA GLY A 2 13.93 6.48 -1.13
C GLY A 2 14.00 7.94 -0.71
N TYR A 3 12.91 8.68 -0.91
CA TYR A 3 12.74 10.05 -0.45
C TYR A 3 12.65 10.14 1.08
N GLY A 4 13.77 9.93 1.78
CA GLY A 4 13.95 10.25 3.20
C GLY A 4 12.79 9.83 4.13
N ARG A 5 12.47 10.71 5.08
CA ARG A 5 11.38 10.53 6.06
C ARG A 5 10.07 11.02 5.47
N LEU A 6 9.03 10.18 5.55
CA LEU A 6 7.69 10.54 5.11
C LEU A 6 7.17 11.79 5.84
N SER A 7 6.49 12.69 5.12
CA SER A 7 5.87 13.85 5.76
C SER A 7 4.83 13.40 6.78
N ALA A 8 4.66 14.16 7.86
CA ALA A 8 3.63 13.86 8.88
C ALA A 8 2.22 13.81 8.27
N ALA A 9 1.94 14.66 7.27
CA ALA A 9 0.65 14.67 6.57
C ALA A 9 0.42 13.37 5.78
N THR A 10 1.44 12.89 5.04
CA THR A 10 1.34 11.64 4.28
C THR A 10 1.30 10.41 5.20
N ASP A 11 2.00 10.44 6.34
CA ASP A 11 1.93 9.38 7.36
C ASP A 11 0.51 9.26 7.93
N ALA A 12 -0.05 10.39 8.40
CA ALA A 12 -1.42 10.44 8.90
C ALA A 12 -2.45 10.02 7.83
N TYR A 13 -2.23 10.42 6.57
CA TYR A 13 -3.02 9.98 5.42
C TYR A 13 -3.01 8.47 5.25
N PHE A 14 -1.84 7.85 5.26
CA PHE A 14 -1.76 6.42 5.06
C PHE A 14 -2.40 5.66 6.22
N ARG A 15 -2.07 6.05 7.46
CA ARG A 15 -2.57 5.40 8.67
C ARG A 15 -4.11 5.46 8.77
N ARG A 16 -4.72 6.63 8.52
CA ARG A 16 -6.19 6.77 8.58
C ARG A 16 -6.89 5.91 7.53
N HIS A 17 -6.32 5.79 6.34
CA HIS A 17 -6.90 5.01 5.25
C HIS A 17 -6.82 3.52 5.51
N LEU A 18 -5.69 3.03 6.02
CA LEU A 18 -5.59 1.64 6.43
C LEU A 18 -6.62 1.33 7.52
N ALA A 19 -6.71 2.15 8.57
CA ALA A 19 -7.68 1.96 9.64
C ALA A 19 -9.14 1.97 9.11
N ARG A 20 -9.46 2.86 8.16
CA ARG A 20 -10.78 2.89 7.51
C ARG A 20 -11.07 1.60 6.74
N LEU A 21 -10.13 1.14 5.90
CA LEU A 21 -10.31 -0.05 5.06
C LEU A 21 -10.38 -1.32 5.90
N THR A 22 -9.63 -1.38 6.99
CA THR A 22 -9.64 -2.52 7.90
C THR A 22 -10.71 -2.43 8.98
N LYS A 23 -11.39 -1.29 9.12
CA LYS A 23 -12.27 -0.97 10.27
C LYS A 23 -11.52 -1.06 11.62
N GLY A 24 -10.23 -0.73 11.61
CA GLY A 24 -9.35 -0.79 12.77
C GLY A 24 -8.81 -2.19 13.10
N ASP A 25 -9.21 -3.22 12.36
CA ASP A 25 -8.74 -4.59 12.57
C ASP A 25 -7.32 -4.78 12.00
N LEU A 26 -6.33 -4.96 12.88
CA LEU A 26 -4.94 -5.18 12.50
C LEU A 26 -4.70 -6.56 11.86
N ALA A 27 -5.61 -7.52 12.04
CA ALA A 27 -5.53 -8.85 11.44
C ALA A 27 -6.15 -8.91 10.04
N LYS A 28 -6.90 -7.91 9.61
CA LYS A 28 -7.55 -7.93 8.30
C LYS A 28 -6.48 -7.90 7.18
N PRO A 29 -6.55 -8.78 6.16
CA PRO A 29 -5.55 -8.80 5.08
C PRO A 29 -5.53 -7.50 4.27
N ILE A 30 -4.32 -7.05 3.96
CA ILE A 30 -4.06 -5.86 3.15
C ILE A 30 -3.10 -6.22 2.03
N LEU A 31 -3.50 -5.94 0.79
CA LEU A 31 -2.64 -6.00 -0.39
C LEU A 31 -2.15 -4.60 -0.72
N ILE A 32 -0.84 -4.43 -0.85
CA ILE A 32 -0.20 -3.18 -1.28
C ILE A 32 0.54 -3.44 -2.59
N TYR A 33 0.27 -2.60 -3.59
CA TYR A 33 0.85 -2.68 -4.93
C TYR A 33 1.01 -1.27 -5.53
N CYS A 34 1.80 -1.17 -6.60
CA CYS A 34 1.86 -0.01 -7.48
C CYS A 34 2.15 -0.50 -8.90
N ILE A 35 3.14 0.03 -9.60
CA ILE A 35 3.75 -0.56 -10.81
C ILE A 35 4.87 -1.55 -10.43
N ALA A 36 5.43 -2.27 -11.41
CA ALA A 36 6.53 -3.19 -11.13
C ALA A 36 7.74 -2.46 -10.52
N ASP A 37 8.46 -3.15 -9.63
CA ASP A 37 9.66 -2.66 -8.95
C ASP A 37 9.48 -1.30 -8.23
N CYS A 38 8.25 -0.99 -7.82
CA CYS A 38 7.95 0.30 -7.22
C CYS A 38 8.37 0.38 -5.74
N TRP A 39 9.44 1.15 -5.50
CA TRP A 39 9.98 1.46 -4.17
C TRP A 39 8.93 2.03 -3.19
N MET A 40 7.96 2.82 -3.67
CA MET A 40 6.93 3.42 -2.80
C MET A 40 5.99 2.35 -2.21
N SER A 41 5.59 1.36 -3.01
CA SER A 41 4.73 0.26 -2.55
C SER A 41 5.43 -0.62 -1.53
N TRP A 42 6.72 -0.89 -1.74
CA TRP A 42 7.53 -1.65 -0.79
C TRP A 42 7.62 -0.96 0.58
N ASN A 43 7.92 0.34 0.62
CA ASN A 43 7.98 1.08 1.89
C ASN A 43 6.61 1.22 2.55
N ALA A 44 5.53 1.35 1.76
CA ALA A 44 4.18 1.38 2.30
C ALA A 44 3.84 0.04 2.98
N ALA A 45 4.20 -1.09 2.36
CA ALA A 45 4.00 -2.41 2.95
C ALA A 45 4.84 -2.61 4.22
N LYS A 46 6.13 -2.27 4.16
CA LYS A 46 7.03 -2.35 5.30
C LYS A 46 6.52 -1.53 6.49
N ARG A 47 6.14 -0.27 6.25
CA ARG A 47 5.60 0.64 7.28
C ARG A 47 4.27 0.14 7.86
N ALA A 48 3.35 -0.35 7.03
CA ALA A 48 2.09 -0.93 7.51
C ALA A 48 2.33 -2.10 8.46
N ARG A 49 3.30 -2.97 8.16
CA ARG A 49 3.68 -4.09 9.02
C ARG A 49 4.44 -3.64 10.27
N GLU A 50 5.59 -3.00 10.09
CA GLU A 50 6.58 -2.79 11.15
C GLU A 50 6.23 -1.63 12.07
N GLU A 51 5.69 -0.53 11.54
CA GLU A 51 5.42 0.68 12.32
C GLU A 51 3.97 0.75 12.80
N TYR A 52 3.03 0.15 12.06
CA TYR A 52 1.60 0.27 12.35
C TYR A 52 0.98 -1.00 12.92
N GLY A 53 1.70 -2.14 12.87
CA GLY A 53 1.30 -3.39 13.51
C GLY A 53 0.27 -4.22 12.73
N TYR A 54 0.06 -3.97 11.43
CA TYR A 54 -0.79 -4.84 10.62
C TYR A 54 -0.13 -6.21 10.44
N LEU A 55 -0.90 -7.27 10.73
CA LEU A 55 -0.40 -8.64 10.81
C LEU A 55 -0.30 -9.29 9.43
N ASN A 56 -1.30 -9.03 8.58
CA ASN A 56 -1.49 -9.70 7.29
C ASN A 56 -1.26 -8.74 6.13
N VAL A 57 -0.01 -8.30 5.96
CA VAL A 57 0.40 -7.41 4.86
C VAL A 57 1.04 -8.21 3.73
N ILE A 58 0.39 -8.19 2.57
CA ILE A 58 0.85 -8.77 1.31
C ILE A 58 1.37 -7.63 0.43
N TRP A 59 2.60 -7.75 -0.06
CA TRP A 59 3.17 -6.84 -1.04
C TRP A 59 3.25 -7.55 -2.39
N PHE A 60 2.69 -6.95 -3.43
CA PHE A 60 2.75 -7.47 -4.80
C PHE A 60 3.74 -6.64 -5.62
N PRO A 61 4.99 -7.14 -5.82
CA PRO A 61 6.08 -6.36 -6.38
C PRO A 61 5.92 -6.05 -7.86
N ASP A 62 5.26 -6.94 -8.62
CA ASP A 62 5.08 -6.78 -10.07
C ASP A 62 3.92 -5.83 -10.42
N GLY A 63 3.11 -5.48 -9.42
CA GLY A 63 2.14 -4.40 -9.49
C GLY A 63 1.08 -4.53 -10.59
N SER A 64 0.52 -3.38 -10.99
CA SER A 64 -0.52 -3.30 -12.01
C SER A 64 -0.05 -3.71 -13.41
N GLU A 65 1.26 -3.72 -13.65
CA GLU A 65 1.84 -4.08 -14.95
C GLU A 65 1.74 -5.58 -15.19
N ALA A 66 2.16 -6.42 -14.23
CA ALA A 66 1.93 -7.86 -14.32
C ALA A 66 0.44 -8.21 -14.27
N TRP A 67 -0.34 -7.51 -13.45
CA TRP A 67 -1.79 -7.69 -13.41
C TRP A 67 -2.44 -7.49 -14.79
N ALA A 68 -2.03 -6.45 -15.51
CA ALA A 68 -2.49 -6.20 -16.87
C ALA A 68 -1.91 -7.21 -17.88
N PHE A 69 -0.64 -7.60 -17.72
CA PHE A 69 0.01 -8.60 -18.56
C PHE A 69 -0.73 -9.95 -18.52
N ASP A 70 -1.21 -10.35 -17.35
CA ASP A 70 -2.02 -11.56 -17.15
C ASP A 70 -3.46 -11.44 -17.69
N GLY A 71 -3.80 -10.31 -18.32
CA GLY A 71 -5.10 -10.08 -18.97
C GLY A 71 -6.20 -9.61 -18.01
N HIS A 72 -5.86 -9.23 -16.77
CA HIS A 72 -6.84 -8.66 -15.86
C HIS A 72 -7.15 -7.19 -16.18
N LYS A 73 -8.36 -6.75 -15.82
CA LYS A 73 -8.79 -5.37 -16.04
C LYS A 73 -8.15 -4.42 -15.05
N LEU A 74 -7.81 -3.23 -15.54
CA LEU A 74 -7.41 -2.07 -14.73
C LEU A 74 -8.47 -0.97 -14.83
N GLU A 75 -8.60 -0.21 -13.75
CA GLU A 75 -9.45 0.98 -13.69
C GLU A 75 -8.64 2.19 -13.24
N LYS A 76 -9.03 3.38 -13.67
CA LYS A 76 -8.39 4.62 -13.25
C LYS A 76 -8.77 4.93 -11.80
N ALA A 77 -7.82 4.77 -10.89
CA ALA A 77 -7.99 5.19 -9.49
C ALA A 77 -7.79 6.71 -9.33
N ARG A 78 -8.54 7.31 -8.41
CA ARG A 78 -8.28 8.66 -7.89
C ARG A 78 -7.94 8.54 -6.41
N PRO A 79 -6.94 9.28 -5.91
CA PRO A 79 -6.68 9.31 -4.48
C PRO A 79 -7.92 9.79 -3.71
N GLU A 80 -8.21 9.12 -2.60
CA GLU A 80 -9.23 9.56 -1.65
C GLU A 80 -8.77 10.86 -0.95
N PRO A 81 -9.68 11.77 -0.58
CA PRO A 81 -9.33 13.02 0.12
C PRO A 81 -8.57 12.83 1.45
#